data_AF-A0AAF0YCQ1-F1
#
_entry.id   AF-A0AAF0YCQ1-F1
#
_cell.length_a   1.000
_cell.length_b   1.000
_cell.length_c   1.000
_cell.angle_alpha   90.00
_cell.angle_beta   90.00
_cell.angle_gamma   90.00
#
_symmetry.space_group_name_H-M   'P 1'
#
loop_
_entity.id
_entity.type
_entity.pdbx_description
1 polymer ?
#
loop_
_entity_poly.entity_id
_entity_poly.type
_entity_poly.pdbx_seq_one_letter_code
_entity_poly.pdbx_strand_id
1 'polypeptide(L)'
;MPAELLALPPAYTLIGFYRLCTDESIRKPVWDKVRHAAVRGAMVGAAYAVFGWGAMDFVVRRFIVGKAAAKGGRVTLGSGTLAMSIDLVFYTHIMLLLPQLGAILRFFMLKNLRIARARAYNLTVASRGKPAEFWGLGYVEEWQQPPPVPPPRARGRPSREQWVRWLLWWPSQSVIRHYILFPLSPTLPLIVPLFTSSLKALGTAEFLHKPYFAQKRMTHEAEWIWVDERKWAYRAFGFSAALLESLPIIGLVFSISNRIGAAMWAHDLEKRQHLFAHVILRPLPPSRVGIFGTGTPLDMTSEVRRAGSEIEKRWSNTPVYAPTDDGDDEAPVPPGGFAAPGGFPTSGGYAPPPLPQASYPPQAPYQGHPPAPHGAPYGEPAPPPYSAVAGAGAVAGPSQDGARRRLPPQLPPRPDSKASADSKYKGQ
;
A
#
# COMPACT_ATOMS: atom_id res chain seq x y z
N MET A 1 7.42 -12.52 9.68
CA MET A 1 7.20 -12.44 8.22
C MET A 1 8.56 -12.25 7.56
N PRO A 2 8.78 -12.83 6.36
CA PRO A 2 10.03 -12.67 5.65
C PRO A 2 10.15 -11.22 5.17
N ALA A 3 11.30 -10.60 5.41
CA ALA A 3 11.56 -9.21 5.03
C ALA A 3 11.56 -8.98 3.50
N GLU A 4 11.55 -10.04 2.70
CA GLU A 4 11.35 -10.03 1.25
C GLU A 4 10.01 -9.38 0.85
N LEU A 5 9.01 -9.38 1.73
CA LEU A 5 7.72 -8.73 1.50
C LEU A 5 7.82 -7.20 1.38
N LEU A 6 8.89 -6.59 1.91
CA LEU A 6 9.14 -5.15 1.73
C LEU A 6 9.36 -4.78 0.26
N ALA A 7 9.78 -5.72 -0.58
CA ALA A 7 9.93 -5.50 -2.02
C ALA A 7 8.58 -5.51 -2.77
N LEU A 8 7.48 -5.92 -2.11
CA LEU A 8 6.14 -5.92 -2.71
C LEU A 8 5.10 -5.29 -1.76
N PRO A 9 5.16 -3.96 -1.53
CA PRO A 9 4.23 -3.26 -0.64
C PRO A 9 2.74 -3.52 -0.91
N PRO A 10 2.26 -3.63 -2.17
CA PRO A 10 0.87 -4.02 -2.47
C PRO A 10 0.40 -5.30 -1.79
N ALA A 11 1.28 -6.28 -1.58
CA ALA A 11 0.93 -7.58 -1.02
C ALA A 11 0.41 -7.49 0.41
N TYR A 12 0.81 -6.48 1.19
CA TYR A 12 0.34 -6.30 2.56
C TYR A 12 -1.19 -6.12 2.66
N THR A 13 -1.85 -5.66 1.60
CA THR A 13 -3.32 -5.57 1.54
C THR A 13 -3.97 -6.95 1.58
N LEU A 14 -3.43 -7.92 0.83
CA LEU A 14 -3.89 -9.31 0.81
C LEU A 14 -3.52 -10.05 2.09
N ILE A 15 -2.31 -9.82 2.62
CA ILE A 15 -1.89 -10.41 3.89
C ILE A 15 -2.78 -9.89 5.03
N GLY A 16 -3.12 -8.60 5.02
CA GLY A 16 -4.06 -8.00 5.97
C GLY A 16 -5.43 -8.69 5.93
N PHE A 17 -5.93 -8.99 4.72
CA PHE A 17 -7.19 -9.70 4.54
C PHE A 17 -7.10 -11.16 5.00
N TYR A 18 -6.05 -11.88 4.59
CA TYR A 18 -5.77 -13.23 5.04
C TYR A 18 -5.73 -13.32 6.57
N ARG A 19 -5.05 -12.38 7.23
CA ARG A 19 -4.95 -12.32 8.68
C ARG A 19 -6.28 -11.99 9.35
N LEU A 20 -7.07 -11.06 8.79
CA LEU A 20 -8.42 -10.79 9.29
C LEU A 20 -9.30 -12.04 9.25
N CYS A 21 -9.15 -12.88 8.22
CA CYS A 21 -9.92 -14.10 8.06
C CYS A 21 -9.43 -15.25 8.97
N THR A 22 -8.13 -15.35 9.23
CA THR A 22 -7.51 -16.50 9.93
C THR A 22 -7.27 -16.29 11.42
N ASP A 23 -6.92 -15.06 11.83
CA ASP A 23 -6.54 -14.75 13.21
C ASP A 23 -7.77 -14.41 14.05
N GLU A 24 -8.21 -15.39 14.85
CA GLU A 24 -9.42 -15.26 15.65
C GLU A 24 -9.30 -14.19 16.75
N SER A 25 -8.08 -13.96 17.25
CA SER A 25 -7.78 -12.94 18.27
C SER A 25 -8.05 -11.51 17.78
N ILE A 26 -7.92 -11.28 16.47
CA ILE A 26 -8.21 -9.99 15.84
C ILE A 26 -9.64 -9.98 15.31
N ARG A 27 -10.08 -11.06 14.66
CA ARG A 27 -11.36 -11.15 13.95
C ARG A 27 -12.56 -10.95 14.88
N LYS A 28 -12.61 -11.67 16.00
CA LYS A 28 -13.73 -11.60 16.97
C LYS A 28 -13.97 -10.18 17.50
N PRO A 29 -12.99 -9.54 18.18
CA PRO A 29 -13.22 -8.23 18.80
C PRO A 29 -13.47 -7.11 17.78
N VAL A 30 -12.97 -7.26 16.55
CA VAL A 30 -13.24 -6.34 15.45
C VAL A 30 -14.65 -6.52 14.91
N TRP A 31 -15.08 -7.78 14.69
CA TRP A 31 -16.42 -8.10 14.20
C TRP A 31 -17.50 -7.71 15.20
N ASP A 32 -17.30 -7.97 16.48
CA ASP A 32 -18.29 -7.69 17.53
C ASP A 32 -18.63 -6.19 17.61
N LYS A 33 -17.64 -5.31 17.42
CA LYS A 33 -17.85 -3.86 17.38
C LYS A 33 -18.65 -3.40 16.16
N VAL A 34 -18.55 -4.10 15.02
CA VAL A 34 -19.25 -3.71 13.78
C VAL A 34 -20.59 -4.42 13.62
N ARG A 35 -20.77 -5.62 14.21
CA ARG A 35 -21.92 -6.52 14.01
C ARG A 35 -23.27 -5.82 14.13
N HIS A 36 -23.52 -5.13 15.25
CA HIS A 36 -24.81 -4.48 15.50
C HIS A 36 -25.10 -3.32 14.52
N ALA A 37 -24.09 -2.57 14.12
CA ALA A 37 -24.24 -1.52 13.11
C ALA A 37 -24.45 -2.10 11.71
N ALA A 38 -23.73 -3.18 11.36
CA ALA A 38 -23.89 -3.89 10.10
C ALA A 38 -25.30 -4.48 9.96
N VAL A 39 -25.82 -5.13 11.01
CA VAL A 39 -27.18 -5.70 11.01
C VAL A 39 -28.24 -4.60 10.84
N ARG A 40 -28.15 -3.49 11.58
CA ARG A 40 -29.08 -2.35 11.42
C ARG A 40 -29.01 -1.76 10.02
N GLY A 41 -27.81 -1.53 9.48
CA GLY A 41 -27.62 -1.03 8.13
C GLY A 41 -28.17 -1.99 7.06
N ALA A 42 -28.01 -3.30 7.25
CA ALA A 42 -28.55 -4.32 6.36
C ALA A 42 -30.09 -4.37 6.42
N MET A 43 -30.69 -4.29 7.61
CA MET A 43 -32.14 -4.23 7.78
C MET A 43 -32.74 -3.00 7.10
N VAL A 44 -32.16 -1.81 7.34
CA VAL A 44 -32.62 -0.56 6.71
C VAL A 44 -32.40 -0.59 5.21
N GLY A 45 -31.26 -1.12 4.75
CA GLY A 45 -30.99 -1.31 3.32
C GLY A 45 -31.98 -2.26 2.65
N ALA A 46 -32.34 -3.37 3.29
CA ALA A 46 -33.34 -4.30 2.80
C ALA A 46 -34.73 -3.65 2.71
N ALA A 47 -35.15 -2.93 3.76
CA ALA A 47 -36.39 -2.17 3.74
C ALA A 47 -36.39 -1.14 2.60
N TYR A 48 -35.30 -0.39 2.44
CA TYR A 48 -35.14 0.59 1.35
C TYR A 48 -35.26 -0.07 -0.03
N ALA A 49 -34.63 -1.23 -0.23
CA ALA A 49 -34.72 -1.98 -1.49
C ALA A 49 -36.15 -2.44 -1.78
N VAL A 50 -36.86 -2.95 -0.78
CA VAL A 50 -38.24 -3.47 -0.93
C VAL A 50 -39.21 -2.32 -1.21
N PHE A 51 -39.22 -1.28 -0.38
CA PHE A 51 -40.15 -0.16 -0.53
C PHE A 51 -39.82 0.72 -1.75
N GLY A 52 -38.53 0.82 -2.12
CA GLY A 52 -38.09 1.57 -3.29
C GLY A 52 -38.24 0.81 -4.62
N TRP A 53 -38.50 -0.49 -4.59
CA TRP A 53 -38.47 -1.34 -5.80
C TRP A 53 -39.44 -0.87 -6.88
N GLY A 54 -40.69 -0.59 -6.53
CA GLY A 54 -41.71 -0.18 -7.51
C GLY A 54 -41.38 1.15 -8.20
N ALA A 55 -40.90 2.13 -7.43
CA ALA A 55 -40.47 3.41 -7.98
C ALA A 55 -39.22 3.26 -8.88
N MET A 56 -38.26 2.43 -8.45
CA MET A 56 -37.07 2.13 -9.25
C MET A 56 -37.43 1.41 -10.55
N ASP A 57 -38.28 0.38 -10.52
CA ASP A 57 -38.71 -0.37 -11.71
C ASP A 57 -39.44 0.52 -12.71
N PHE A 58 -40.32 1.39 -12.22
CA PHE A 58 -40.95 2.41 -13.05
C PHE A 58 -39.91 3.29 -13.76
N VAL A 59 -38.93 3.84 -13.03
CA VAL A 59 -37.89 4.71 -13.61
C VAL A 59 -37.01 3.95 -14.60
N VAL A 60 -36.54 2.76 -14.23
CA VAL A 60 -35.65 1.93 -15.07
C VAL A 60 -36.33 1.58 -16.39
N ARG A 61 -37.58 1.10 -16.35
CA ARG A 61 -38.33 0.74 -17.56
C ARG A 61 -38.69 1.96 -18.40
N ARG A 62 -39.06 3.08 -17.77
CA ARG A 62 -39.58 4.26 -18.48
C ARG A 62 -38.49 5.15 -19.07
N PHE A 63 -37.37 5.32 -18.37
CA PHE A 63 -36.34 6.32 -18.71
C PHE A 63 -34.99 5.73 -19.11
N ILE A 64 -34.58 4.59 -18.55
CA ILE A 64 -33.23 4.05 -18.78
C ILE A 64 -33.22 3.03 -19.92
N VAL A 65 -34.00 1.95 -19.76
CA VAL A 65 -33.95 0.81 -20.68
C VAL A 65 -35.01 0.96 -21.79
N GLY A 66 -36.12 1.66 -21.52
CA GLY A 66 -37.11 2.04 -22.52
C GLY A 66 -37.58 0.86 -23.38
N LYS A 67 -37.47 1.00 -24.71
CA LYS A 67 -37.87 -0.04 -25.68
C LYS A 67 -37.01 -1.32 -25.61
N ALA A 68 -35.78 -1.26 -25.09
CA ALA A 68 -34.93 -2.44 -24.95
C ALA A 68 -35.43 -3.38 -23.84
N ALA A 69 -36.16 -2.86 -22.85
CA ALA A 69 -36.80 -3.66 -21.80
C ALA A 69 -38.01 -4.41 -22.36
N ALA A 70 -38.81 -3.75 -23.21
CA ALA A 70 -39.96 -4.36 -23.87
C ALA A 70 -39.58 -5.48 -24.86
N LYS A 71 -38.34 -5.47 -25.38
CA LYS A 71 -37.79 -6.50 -26.27
C LYS A 71 -37.07 -7.64 -25.53
N GLY A 72 -37.07 -7.65 -24.19
CA GLY A 72 -36.39 -8.69 -23.42
C GLY A 72 -34.86 -8.70 -23.60
N GLY A 73 -34.24 -7.52 -23.62
CA GLY A 73 -32.79 -7.41 -23.74
C GLY A 73 -32.06 -8.23 -22.67
N ARG A 74 -31.02 -8.96 -23.07
CA ARG A 74 -30.14 -9.73 -22.16
C ARG A 74 -28.74 -9.14 -22.18
N VAL A 75 -28.11 -9.06 -21.02
CA VAL A 75 -26.70 -8.67 -20.86
C VAL A 75 -25.91 -9.91 -20.54
N THR A 76 -24.94 -10.23 -21.38
CA THR A 76 -23.99 -11.31 -21.12
C THR A 76 -22.88 -10.77 -20.23
N LEU A 77 -22.82 -11.24 -18.99
CA LEU A 77 -21.71 -10.97 -18.08
C LEU A 77 -20.67 -12.09 -18.21
N GLY A 78 -19.42 -11.70 -18.45
CA GLY A 78 -18.29 -12.62 -18.58
C GLY A 78 -17.75 -12.71 -20.02
N SER A 79 -16.66 -13.46 -20.17
CA SER A 79 -16.02 -13.76 -21.45
C SER A 79 -15.73 -15.27 -21.49
N GLY A 80 -16.01 -15.93 -22.62
CA GLY A 80 -15.79 -17.37 -22.79
C GLY A 80 -16.82 -18.24 -22.03
N THR A 81 -16.34 -19.33 -21.42
CA THR A 81 -17.16 -20.39 -20.78
C THR A 81 -17.88 -19.98 -19.49
N LEU A 82 -17.57 -18.81 -18.92
CA LEU A 82 -18.23 -18.26 -17.73
C LEU A 82 -19.29 -17.18 -18.07
N ALA A 83 -19.68 -17.08 -19.33
CA ALA A 83 -20.68 -16.14 -19.80
C ALA A 83 -22.08 -16.49 -19.26
N MET A 84 -22.64 -15.62 -18.42
CA MET A 84 -24.02 -15.73 -17.93
C MET A 84 -24.88 -14.62 -18.52
N SER A 85 -26.00 -14.98 -19.16
CA SER A 85 -26.95 -14.01 -19.68
C SER A 85 -27.94 -13.62 -18.59
N ILE A 86 -27.85 -12.39 -18.11
CA ILE A 86 -28.78 -11.82 -17.13
C ILE A 86 -29.77 -10.90 -17.85
N ASP A 87 -31.00 -10.83 -17.34
CA ASP A 87 -32.00 -9.87 -17.81
C ASP A 87 -31.49 -8.42 -17.67
N LEU A 88 -31.62 -7.62 -18.73
CA LEU A 88 -31.10 -6.25 -18.79
C LEU A 88 -31.77 -5.36 -17.73
N VAL A 89 -33.06 -5.58 -17.47
CA VAL A 89 -33.81 -4.82 -16.48
C VAL A 89 -33.28 -5.16 -15.09
N PHE A 90 -33.21 -6.44 -14.72
CA PHE A 90 -32.64 -6.87 -13.44
C PHE A 90 -31.19 -6.42 -13.22
N TYR A 91 -30.34 -6.50 -14.25
CA TYR A 91 -28.97 -6.00 -14.20
C TYR A 91 -28.92 -4.50 -13.88
N THR A 92 -29.76 -3.71 -14.54
CA THR A 92 -29.85 -2.25 -14.31
C THR A 92 -30.30 -1.93 -12.90
N HIS A 93 -31.26 -2.68 -12.36
CA HIS A 93 -31.70 -2.57 -10.96
C HIS A 93 -30.54 -2.76 -9.98
N ILE A 94 -29.78 -3.85 -10.13
CA ILE A 94 -28.63 -4.13 -9.27
C ILE A 94 -27.59 -3.00 -9.35
N MET A 95 -27.27 -2.53 -10.56
CA MET A 95 -26.28 -1.46 -10.77
C MET A 95 -26.68 -0.14 -10.09
N LEU A 96 -27.97 0.17 -10.05
CA LEU A 96 -28.47 1.38 -9.37
C LEU A 96 -28.59 1.17 -7.86
N LEU A 97 -29.07 0.01 -7.43
CA LEU A 97 -29.38 -0.28 -6.02
C LEU A 97 -28.11 -0.51 -5.20
N LEU A 98 -27.12 -1.21 -5.75
CA LEU A 98 -25.92 -1.62 -5.02
C LEU A 98 -25.11 -0.45 -4.42
N PRO A 99 -24.85 0.66 -5.15
CA PRO A 99 -24.20 1.84 -4.56
C PRO A 99 -25.01 2.48 -3.42
N GLN A 100 -26.35 2.48 -3.53
CA GLN A 100 -27.25 3.06 -2.53
C GLN A 100 -27.25 2.21 -1.25
N LEU A 101 -27.37 0.89 -1.38
CA LEU A 101 -27.24 -0.04 -0.25
C LEU A 101 -25.86 0.07 0.42
N GLY A 102 -24.81 0.19 -0.38
CA GLY A 102 -23.46 0.44 0.14
C GLY A 102 -23.35 1.75 0.93
N ALA A 103 -24.02 2.82 0.49
CA ALA A 103 -24.04 4.10 1.19
C ALA A 103 -24.83 4.04 2.51
N ILE A 104 -25.99 3.39 2.52
CA ILE A 104 -26.79 3.15 3.73
C ILE A 104 -25.96 2.33 4.74
N LEU A 105 -25.38 1.22 4.31
CA LEU A 105 -24.56 0.37 5.17
C LEU A 105 -23.35 1.15 5.72
N ARG A 106 -22.68 1.95 4.89
CA ARG A 106 -21.59 2.84 5.31
C ARG A 106 -22.06 3.79 6.39
N PHE A 107 -23.17 4.50 6.18
CA PHE A 107 -23.73 5.47 7.12
C PHE A 107 -23.91 4.86 8.51
N PHE A 108 -24.57 3.70 8.61
CA PHE A 108 -24.79 3.03 9.89
C PHE A 108 -23.50 2.55 10.56
N MET A 109 -22.47 2.22 9.78
CA MET A 109 -21.20 1.71 10.29
C MET A 109 -20.13 2.79 10.51
N LEU A 110 -20.31 4.05 10.08
CA LEU A 110 -19.26 5.08 10.07
C LEU A 110 -18.47 5.17 11.38
N LYS A 111 -19.18 5.33 12.51
CA LYS A 111 -18.57 5.44 13.85
C LYS A 111 -17.86 4.14 14.25
N ASN A 112 -18.58 3.01 14.19
CA ASN A 112 -18.07 1.72 14.64
C ASN A 112 -16.90 1.23 13.77
N LEU A 113 -16.89 1.57 12.48
CA LEU A 113 -15.82 1.23 11.56
C LEU A 113 -14.54 2.02 11.87
N ARG A 114 -14.62 3.25 12.39
CA ARG A 114 -13.44 3.99 12.86
C ARG A 114 -12.79 3.27 14.06
N ILE A 115 -13.60 2.87 15.03
CA ILE A 115 -13.14 2.15 16.24
C ILE A 115 -12.57 0.78 15.87
N ALA A 116 -13.29 0.01 15.05
CA ALA A 116 -12.86 -1.31 14.59
C ALA A 116 -11.54 -1.26 13.83
N ARG A 117 -11.31 -0.23 13.01
CA ARG A 117 -10.05 0.00 12.29
C ARG A 117 -8.87 0.27 13.23
N ALA A 118 -9.07 1.11 14.25
CA ALA A 118 -8.04 1.40 15.26
C ALA A 118 -7.72 0.14 16.07
N ARG A 119 -8.77 -0.57 16.53
CA ARG A 119 -8.63 -1.83 17.27
C ARG A 119 -7.92 -2.91 16.45
N ALA A 120 -8.26 -3.07 15.18
CA ALA A 120 -7.60 -4.01 14.29
C ALA A 120 -6.10 -3.72 14.17
N TYR A 121 -5.72 -2.45 14.03
CA TYR A 121 -4.31 -2.03 14.02
C TYR A 121 -3.61 -2.38 15.34
N ASN A 122 -4.18 -1.96 16.47
CA ASN A 122 -3.58 -2.15 17.79
C ASN A 122 -3.41 -3.62 18.16
N LEU A 123 -4.42 -4.47 17.91
CA LEU A 123 -4.32 -5.92 18.12
C LEU A 123 -3.28 -6.57 17.19
N THR A 124 -3.15 -6.07 15.97
CA THR A 124 -2.11 -6.53 15.03
C THR A 124 -0.70 -6.20 15.53
N VAL A 125 -0.51 -5.03 16.15
CA VAL A 125 0.76 -4.64 16.78
C VAL A 125 1.00 -5.45 18.06
N ALA A 126 -0.01 -5.58 18.94
CA ALA A 126 0.08 -6.33 20.19
C ALA A 126 0.46 -7.80 19.97
N SER A 127 -0.17 -8.44 18.99
CA SER A 127 0.09 -9.83 18.62
C SER A 127 1.50 -10.09 18.07
N ARG A 128 2.30 -9.04 17.79
CA ARG A 128 3.72 -9.19 17.48
C ARG A 128 4.59 -9.38 18.73
N GLY A 129 4.06 -9.10 19.92
CA GLY A 129 4.74 -9.36 21.18
C GLY A 129 6.03 -8.55 21.37
N LYS A 130 6.12 -7.36 20.77
CA LYS A 130 7.33 -6.52 20.85
C LYS A 130 7.16 -5.43 21.90
N PRO A 131 8.20 -5.10 22.70
CA PRO A 131 8.14 -4.03 23.71
C PRO A 131 7.97 -2.65 23.04
N ALA A 132 7.57 -1.63 23.81
CA ALA A 132 7.43 -0.27 23.30
C ALA A 132 8.75 0.29 22.73
N GLU A 133 9.88 -0.09 23.33
CA GLU A 133 11.23 0.30 22.90
C GLU A 133 11.57 -0.17 21.50
N PHE A 134 11.05 -1.33 21.06
CA PHE A 134 11.26 -1.84 19.71
C PHE A 134 10.76 -0.85 18.65
N TRP A 135 9.70 -0.08 18.95
CA TRP A 135 9.12 0.90 18.05
C TRP A 135 9.71 2.31 18.24
N GLY A 136 10.43 2.54 19.34
CA GLY A 136 10.87 3.84 19.81
C GLY A 136 12.25 4.29 19.33
N LEU A 137 12.86 3.62 18.35
CA LEU A 137 14.23 3.95 17.88
C LEU A 137 14.36 5.35 17.26
N GLY A 138 13.25 6.01 16.93
CA GLY A 138 13.27 7.24 16.16
C GLY A 138 13.68 7.01 14.70
N TYR A 139 13.65 8.06 13.89
CA TYR A 139 13.97 7.97 12.47
C TYR A 139 15.47 7.71 12.25
N VAL A 140 15.80 6.56 11.62
CA VAL A 140 17.16 6.22 11.19
C VAL A 140 17.24 6.34 9.67
N GLU A 141 18.19 7.14 9.21
CA GLU A 141 18.41 7.44 7.80
C GLU A 141 18.89 6.21 7.02
N GLU A 142 18.17 5.84 5.95
CA GLU A 142 18.50 4.67 5.12
C GLU A 142 19.26 5.04 3.86
N TRP A 143 19.22 6.30 3.43
CA TRP A 143 19.82 6.75 2.18
C TRP A 143 21.14 7.46 2.47
N GLN A 144 22.15 7.25 1.64
CA GLN A 144 23.41 8.00 1.76
C GLN A 144 23.21 9.50 1.53
N GLN A 145 22.25 9.84 0.68
CA GLN A 145 21.87 11.21 0.36
C GLN A 145 20.35 11.32 0.56
N PRO A 146 19.90 11.88 1.69
CA PRO A 146 18.47 12.05 1.95
C PRO A 146 17.88 13.06 0.97
N PRO A 147 16.58 12.93 0.64
CA PRO A 147 15.90 13.94 -0.16
C PRO A 147 15.90 15.31 0.57
N PRO A 148 16.02 16.42 -0.16
CA PRO A 148 16.08 17.75 0.44
C PRO A 148 14.76 18.06 1.16
N VAL A 149 14.86 18.48 2.42
CA VAL A 149 13.70 18.85 3.22
C VAL A 149 13.14 20.18 2.71
N PRO A 150 11.84 20.27 2.37
CA PRO A 150 11.25 21.53 1.96
C PRO A 150 11.26 22.54 3.12
N PRO A 151 11.39 23.84 2.83
CA PRO A 151 11.45 24.88 3.86
C PRO A 151 10.17 24.89 4.73
N PRO A 152 10.23 25.36 5.99
CA PRO A 152 9.11 25.33 6.94
C PRO A 152 7.77 25.84 6.40
N ARG A 153 7.80 26.83 5.50
CA ARG A 153 6.60 27.42 4.88
C ARG A 153 5.93 26.51 3.83
N ALA A 154 6.66 25.56 3.24
CA ALA A 154 6.18 24.55 2.30
C ALA A 154 5.96 23.18 2.97
N ARG A 155 6.12 23.10 4.30
CA ARG A 155 6.18 21.85 5.08
C ARG A 155 4.82 21.22 5.33
N GLY A 156 3.74 21.99 5.29
CA GLY A 156 2.42 21.40 5.04
C GLY A 156 2.31 21.18 3.55
N ARG A 157 2.29 19.94 3.03
CA ARG A 157 2.14 19.66 1.58
C ARG A 157 1.01 20.50 0.99
N PRO A 158 1.27 21.61 0.28
CA PRO A 158 0.22 22.47 -0.22
C PRO A 158 0.00 22.20 -1.72
N SER A 159 -1.22 22.49 -2.18
CA SER A 159 -1.72 22.46 -3.57
C SER A 159 -2.05 21.11 -4.21
N ARG A 160 -1.20 20.06 -4.18
CA ARG A 160 -1.49 18.81 -4.91
C ARG A 160 -2.71 18.08 -4.33
N GLU A 161 -2.86 18.08 -3.01
CA GLU A 161 -4.03 17.52 -2.33
C GLU A 161 -5.27 18.39 -2.43
N GLN A 162 -5.15 19.72 -2.59
CA GLN A 162 -6.32 20.59 -2.70
C GLN A 162 -7.00 20.44 -4.06
N TRP A 163 -6.24 20.44 -5.16
CA TRP A 163 -6.80 20.18 -6.48
C TRP A 163 -7.25 18.72 -6.61
N VAL A 164 -6.51 17.75 -6.06
CA VAL A 164 -6.96 16.35 -6.01
C VAL A 164 -8.21 16.17 -5.14
N ARG A 165 -8.32 16.85 -4.00
CA ARG A 165 -9.53 16.85 -3.15
C ARG A 165 -10.70 17.52 -3.84
N TRP A 166 -10.46 18.61 -4.57
CA TRP A 166 -11.45 19.26 -5.42
C TRP A 166 -11.88 18.35 -6.57
N LEU A 167 -10.95 17.64 -7.22
CA LEU A 167 -11.19 16.68 -8.30
C LEU A 167 -11.87 15.38 -7.81
N LEU A 168 -11.65 15.00 -6.55
CA LEU A 168 -12.27 13.85 -5.89
C LEU A 168 -13.57 14.22 -5.15
N TRP A 169 -14.01 15.47 -5.21
CA TRP A 169 -15.31 15.89 -4.71
C TRP A 169 -16.43 15.24 -5.54
N TRP A 170 -17.60 14.99 -4.96
CA TRP A 170 -18.67 14.27 -5.64
C TRP A 170 -19.07 14.90 -7.00
N PRO A 171 -19.28 16.23 -7.10
CA PRO A 171 -19.67 16.87 -8.36
C PRO A 171 -18.60 16.78 -9.45
N SER A 172 -17.32 16.98 -9.10
CA SER A 172 -16.22 16.83 -10.06
C SER A 172 -16.05 15.37 -10.48
N GLN A 173 -16.21 14.40 -9.59
CA GLN A 173 -16.24 12.99 -9.96
C GLN A 173 -17.38 12.67 -10.94
N SER A 174 -18.56 13.24 -10.74
CA SER A 174 -19.67 13.10 -11.68
C SER A 174 -19.35 13.70 -13.05
N VAL A 175 -18.74 14.89 -13.10
CA VAL A 175 -18.32 15.55 -14.34
C VAL A 175 -17.21 14.77 -15.05
N ILE A 176 -16.17 14.32 -14.35
CA ILE A 176 -15.09 13.49 -14.89
C ILE A 176 -15.68 12.19 -15.46
N ARG A 177 -16.57 11.55 -14.71
CA ARG A 177 -17.25 10.32 -15.14
C ARG A 177 -18.11 10.54 -16.38
N HIS A 178 -18.76 11.68 -16.50
CA HIS A 178 -19.74 11.96 -17.56
C HIS A 178 -19.15 12.63 -18.81
N TYR A 179 -18.01 13.32 -18.70
CA TYR A 179 -17.44 14.08 -19.81
C TYR A 179 -16.02 13.67 -20.21
N ILE A 180 -15.18 13.26 -19.25
CA ILE A 180 -13.79 12.84 -19.54
C ILE A 180 -13.72 11.34 -19.81
N LEU A 181 -14.46 10.55 -19.03
CA LEU A 181 -14.48 9.10 -19.12
C LEU A 181 -15.62 8.55 -19.98
N PHE A 182 -16.56 9.39 -20.43
CA PHE A 182 -17.63 9.00 -21.35
C PHE A 182 -17.15 8.50 -22.73
N PRO A 183 -16.12 9.09 -23.38
CA PRO A 183 -15.57 8.51 -24.61
C PRO A 183 -14.81 7.19 -24.38
N LEU A 184 -14.39 6.90 -23.14
CA LEU A 184 -13.90 5.58 -22.75
C LEU A 184 -15.12 4.71 -22.38
N SER A 185 -15.70 4.07 -23.40
CA SER A 185 -16.74 3.03 -23.35
C SER A 185 -17.31 2.62 -21.96
N PRO A 186 -18.65 2.57 -21.79
CA PRO A 186 -19.35 2.06 -20.58
C PRO A 186 -18.98 0.66 -20.08
N THR A 187 -18.15 -0.08 -20.83
CA THR A 187 -17.79 -1.48 -20.64
C THR A 187 -16.75 -1.75 -19.56
N LEU A 188 -16.14 -0.73 -18.94
CA LEU A 188 -15.10 -0.93 -17.93
C LEU A 188 -15.46 -0.31 -16.57
N PRO A 189 -16.25 -1.01 -15.73
CA PRO A 189 -16.64 -0.55 -14.38
C PRO A 189 -15.44 -0.30 -13.45
N LEU A 190 -14.24 -0.72 -13.84
CA LEU A 190 -13.01 -0.58 -13.07
C LEU A 190 -12.23 0.72 -13.34
N ILE A 191 -12.47 1.45 -14.44
CA ILE A 191 -11.63 2.63 -14.78
C ILE A 191 -11.75 3.73 -13.72
N VAL A 192 -12.96 4.07 -13.29
CA VAL A 192 -13.19 5.13 -12.30
C VAL A 192 -12.51 4.79 -10.96
N PRO A 193 -12.74 3.59 -10.37
CA PRO A 193 -11.96 3.11 -9.23
C PRO A 193 -10.45 3.16 -9.41
N LEU A 194 -9.93 2.72 -10.56
CA LEU A 194 -8.49 2.71 -10.85
C LEU A 194 -7.91 4.14 -10.86
N PHE A 195 -8.58 5.06 -11.56
CA PHE A 195 -8.15 6.45 -11.65
C PHE A 195 -8.20 7.16 -10.30
N THR A 196 -9.34 7.10 -9.61
CA THR A 196 -9.52 7.75 -8.30
C THR A 196 -8.56 7.20 -7.25
N SER A 197 -8.32 5.89 -7.25
CA SER A 197 -7.36 5.24 -6.35
C SER A 197 -5.92 5.66 -6.65
N SER A 198 -5.55 5.82 -7.92
CA SER A 198 -4.21 6.29 -8.33
C SER A 198 -3.91 7.71 -7.87
N LEU A 199 -4.93 8.58 -7.87
CA LEU A 199 -4.80 9.96 -7.41
C LEU A 199 -4.62 10.06 -5.89
N LYS A 200 -5.43 9.32 -5.12
CA LYS A 200 -5.39 9.35 -3.65
C LYS A 200 -4.41 8.35 -3.00
N ALA A 201 -3.67 7.60 -3.81
CA ALA A 201 -2.81 6.50 -3.37
C ALA A 201 -1.86 6.90 -2.23
N LEU A 202 -1.05 7.95 -2.46
CA LEU A 202 -0.03 8.39 -1.51
C LEU A 202 -0.65 8.83 -0.16
N GLY A 203 -1.67 9.68 -0.21
CA GLY A 203 -2.38 10.13 1.01
C GLY A 203 -3.09 8.99 1.75
N THR A 204 -3.57 7.97 1.03
CA THR A 204 -4.17 6.77 1.65
C THR A 204 -3.13 5.98 2.45
N ALA A 205 -1.94 5.74 1.87
CA ALA A 205 -0.87 5.03 2.56
C ALA A 205 -0.34 5.79 3.78
N GLU A 206 -0.13 7.11 3.65
CA GLU A 206 0.25 7.97 4.77
C GLU A 206 -0.77 7.92 5.90
N PHE A 207 -2.06 8.06 5.57
CA PHE A 207 -3.14 7.96 6.55
C PHE A 207 -3.19 6.59 7.25
N LEU A 208 -2.87 5.52 6.52
CA LEU A 208 -2.76 4.17 7.08
C LEU A 208 -1.55 4.03 8.03
N HIS A 209 -0.45 4.75 7.77
CA HIS A 209 0.79 4.72 8.55
C HIS A 209 0.91 5.77 9.65
N LYS A 210 -0.04 6.71 9.78
CA LYS A 210 -0.04 7.68 10.90
C LYS A 210 0.18 7.07 12.29
N PRO A 211 -0.46 5.95 12.67
CA PRO A 211 -0.22 5.34 13.98
C PRO A 211 1.24 4.87 14.16
N TYR A 212 1.88 4.39 13.09
CA TYR A 212 3.28 3.98 13.11
C TYR A 212 4.21 5.19 13.32
N PHE A 213 3.98 6.29 12.60
CA PHE A 213 4.77 7.51 12.77
C PHE A 213 4.64 8.08 14.19
N ALA A 214 3.42 8.05 14.74
CA ALA A 214 3.16 8.45 16.12
C ALA A 214 3.87 7.55 17.13
N GLN A 215 3.82 6.22 16.94
CA GLN A 215 4.49 5.26 17.82
C GLN A 215 6.02 5.43 17.81
N LYS A 216 6.58 5.76 16.65
CA LYS A 216 8.01 6.04 16.44
C LYS A 216 8.44 7.46 16.83
N ARG A 217 7.49 8.30 17.25
CA ARG A 217 7.70 9.71 17.65
C ARG A 217 8.43 10.51 16.57
N MET A 218 8.10 10.27 15.30
CA MET A 218 8.68 11.02 14.19
C MET A 218 8.20 12.48 14.21
N THR A 219 9.11 13.41 13.94
CA THR A 219 8.73 14.80 13.67
C THR A 219 8.09 14.89 12.28
N HIS A 220 7.31 15.94 12.01
CA HIS A 220 6.73 16.14 10.67
C HIS A 220 7.78 16.22 9.54
N GLU A 221 8.99 16.69 9.85
CA GLU A 221 10.11 16.68 8.91
C GLU A 221 10.57 15.26 8.62
N ALA A 222 10.77 14.45 9.66
CA ALA A 222 11.15 13.04 9.52
C ALA A 222 10.08 12.21 8.81
N GLU A 223 8.79 12.45 9.08
CA GLU A 223 7.67 11.83 8.36
C GLU A 223 7.74 12.14 6.86
N TRP A 224 8.03 13.39 6.51
CA TRP A 224 8.13 13.81 5.10
C TRP A 224 9.28 13.11 4.38
N ILE A 225 10.47 13.12 4.99
CA ILE A 225 11.67 12.47 4.43
C ILE A 225 11.41 10.96 4.27
N TRP A 226 10.90 10.32 5.32
CA TRP A 226 10.57 8.89 5.33
C TRP A 226 9.66 8.49 4.17
N VAL A 227 8.61 9.28 3.94
CA VAL A 227 7.64 9.03 2.89
C VAL A 227 8.22 9.35 1.52
N ASP A 228 9.02 10.40 1.37
CA ASP A 228 9.59 10.77 0.07
C ASP A 228 10.60 9.73 -0.43
N GLU A 229 11.44 9.20 0.46
CA GLU A 229 12.33 8.07 0.17
C GLU A 229 11.58 6.85 -0.36
N ARG A 230 10.42 6.55 0.25
CA ARG A 230 9.61 5.37 -0.07
C ARG A 230 8.38 5.75 -0.90
N LYS A 231 8.40 6.87 -1.63
CA LYS A 231 7.20 7.44 -2.27
C LYS A 231 6.46 6.46 -3.16
N TRP A 232 7.20 5.65 -3.92
CA TRP A 232 6.62 4.65 -4.82
C TRP A 232 6.09 3.43 -4.07
N ALA A 233 6.70 3.05 -2.95
CA ALA A 233 6.18 1.99 -2.08
C ALA A 233 4.85 2.40 -1.45
N TYR A 234 4.81 3.63 -0.91
CA TYR A 234 3.58 4.23 -0.38
C TYR A 234 2.51 4.39 -1.45
N ARG A 235 2.87 4.83 -2.66
CA ARG A 235 1.92 4.90 -3.79
C ARG A 235 1.39 3.53 -4.18
N ALA A 236 2.23 2.51 -4.27
CA ALA A 236 1.80 1.18 -4.66
C ALA A 236 0.88 0.54 -3.59
N PHE A 237 1.28 0.57 -2.32
CA PHE A 237 0.46 0.08 -1.21
C PHE A 237 -0.87 0.85 -1.11
N GLY A 238 -0.80 2.19 -1.12
CA GLY A 238 -1.97 3.04 -0.99
C GLY A 238 -2.91 2.95 -2.18
N PHE A 239 -2.40 2.74 -3.40
CA PHE A 239 -3.20 2.45 -4.58
C PHE A 239 -3.99 1.15 -4.40
N SER A 240 -3.33 0.05 -4.04
CA SER A 240 -4.00 -1.24 -3.82
C SER A 240 -5.03 -1.16 -2.70
N ALA A 241 -4.69 -0.50 -1.58
CA ALA A 241 -5.61 -0.30 -0.46
C ALA A 241 -6.84 0.51 -0.87
N ALA A 242 -6.63 1.65 -1.54
CA ALA A 242 -7.69 2.51 -2.06
C ALA A 242 -8.59 1.81 -3.08
N LEU A 243 -8.00 0.99 -3.95
CA LEU A 243 -8.72 0.23 -4.98
C LEU A 243 -9.61 -0.84 -4.35
N LEU A 244 -9.10 -1.58 -3.36
CA LEU A 244 -9.91 -2.57 -2.64
C LEU A 244 -11.04 -1.91 -1.83
N GLU A 245 -10.80 -0.75 -1.23
CA GLU A 245 -11.82 0.03 -0.51
C GLU A 245 -12.88 0.64 -1.42
N SER A 246 -12.57 0.83 -2.70
CA SER A 246 -13.51 1.38 -3.68
C SER A 246 -14.65 0.41 -4.02
N LEU A 247 -14.46 -0.89 -3.75
CA LEU A 247 -15.47 -1.90 -4.01
C LEU A 247 -16.71 -1.67 -3.14
N PRO A 248 -17.92 -1.74 -3.71
CA PRO A 248 -19.15 -1.55 -2.94
C PRO A 248 -19.32 -2.68 -1.94
N ILE A 249 -19.75 -2.33 -0.71
CA ILE A 249 -19.98 -3.24 0.41
C ILE A 249 -18.70 -3.94 0.92
N ILE A 250 -18.05 -4.76 0.08
CA ILE A 250 -16.86 -5.54 0.44
C ILE A 250 -15.65 -4.64 0.75
N GLY A 251 -15.59 -3.44 0.17
CA GLY A 251 -14.59 -2.43 0.49
C GLY A 251 -14.58 -2.00 1.97
N LEU A 252 -15.69 -2.22 2.69
CA LEU A 252 -15.76 -1.95 4.13
C LEU A 252 -14.93 -2.95 4.93
N VAL A 253 -14.94 -4.21 4.52
CA VAL A 253 -14.05 -5.24 5.08
C VAL A 253 -12.60 -4.91 4.75
N PHE A 254 -12.32 -4.52 3.51
CA PHE A 254 -10.97 -4.10 3.10
C PHE A 254 -10.47 -2.88 3.87
N SER A 255 -11.34 -1.94 4.26
CA SER A 255 -10.93 -0.80 5.07
C SER A 255 -10.38 -1.18 6.45
N ILE A 256 -10.80 -2.34 6.99
CA ILE A 256 -10.27 -2.94 8.22
C ILE A 256 -9.01 -3.74 7.91
N SER A 257 -9.06 -4.61 6.89
CA SER A 257 -7.91 -5.45 6.54
C SER A 257 -6.69 -4.64 6.10
N ASN A 258 -6.89 -3.50 5.44
CA ASN A 258 -5.82 -2.58 5.06
C ASN A 258 -5.13 -1.97 6.28
N ARG A 259 -5.83 -1.79 7.41
CA ARG A 259 -5.22 -1.37 8.69
C ARG A 259 -4.32 -2.44 9.27
N ILE A 260 -4.75 -3.70 9.20
CA ILE A 260 -3.94 -4.86 9.59
C ILE A 260 -2.71 -4.95 8.68
N GLY A 261 -2.90 -4.80 7.36
CA GLY A 261 -1.83 -4.74 6.37
C GLY A 261 -0.80 -3.65 6.69
N ALA A 262 -1.26 -2.44 6.99
CA ALA A 262 -0.43 -1.31 7.39
C ALA A 262 0.36 -1.58 8.68
N ALA A 263 -0.26 -2.18 9.71
CA ALA A 263 0.45 -2.55 10.94
C ALA A 263 1.54 -3.61 10.68
N MET A 264 1.28 -4.57 9.78
CA MET A 264 2.28 -5.57 9.41
C MET A 264 3.42 -4.97 8.58
N TRP A 265 3.09 -4.05 7.67
CA TRP A 265 4.11 -3.33 6.92
C TRP A 265 4.98 -2.47 7.83
N ALA A 266 4.36 -1.74 8.76
CA ALA A 266 5.05 -0.97 9.79
C ALA A 266 6.02 -1.82 10.62
N HIS A 267 5.60 -3.01 11.04
CA HIS A 267 6.45 -3.95 11.77
C HIS A 267 7.67 -4.38 10.96
N ASP A 268 7.49 -4.71 9.68
CA ASP A 268 8.59 -5.16 8.83
C ASP A 268 9.53 -4.00 8.45
N LEU A 269 9.00 -2.76 8.32
CA LEU A 269 9.80 -1.54 8.20
C LEU A 269 10.63 -1.28 9.47
N GLU A 270 10.06 -1.50 10.66
CA GLU A 270 10.80 -1.31 11.90
C GLU A 270 11.94 -2.31 12.02
N LYS A 271 11.70 -3.59 11.72
CA LYS A 271 12.77 -4.61 11.66
C LYS A 271 13.93 -4.19 10.77
N ARG A 272 13.63 -3.60 9.61
CA ARG A 272 14.64 -3.09 8.71
C ARG A 272 15.41 -1.92 9.33
N GLN A 273 14.72 -1.00 10.01
CA GLN A 273 15.35 0.11 10.72
C GLN A 273 16.31 -0.36 11.82
N HIS A 274 15.98 -1.43 12.55
CA HIS A 274 16.91 -2.06 13.49
C HIS A 274 18.19 -2.56 12.81
N LEU A 275 18.10 -3.09 11.58
CA LEU A 275 19.30 -3.53 10.85
C LEU A 275 20.23 -2.36 10.50
N PHE A 276 19.69 -1.19 10.17
CA PHE A 276 20.48 0.02 9.93
C PHE A 276 21.04 0.58 11.24
N ALA A 277 20.23 0.62 12.31
CA ALA A 277 20.65 1.07 13.63
C ALA A 277 21.81 0.24 14.20
N HIS A 278 21.81 -1.07 13.93
CA HIS A 278 22.89 -1.99 14.30
C HIS A 278 24.04 -2.05 13.28
N VAL A 279 24.05 -1.18 12.26
CA VAL A 279 25.11 -1.09 11.24
C VAL A 279 25.31 -2.41 10.47
N ILE A 280 24.30 -3.28 10.46
CA ILE A 280 24.30 -4.51 9.65
C ILE A 280 24.03 -4.14 8.20
N LEU A 281 23.07 -3.23 7.98
CA LEU A 281 22.84 -2.59 6.69
C LEU A 281 23.50 -1.22 6.68
N ARG A 282 24.20 -0.93 5.58
CA ARG A 282 24.76 0.40 5.33
C ARG A 282 23.77 1.25 4.53
N PRO A 283 23.75 2.57 4.73
CA PRO A 283 22.92 3.46 3.94
C PRO A 283 23.11 3.22 2.44
N LEU A 284 22.00 3.21 1.71
CA LEU A 284 21.95 2.87 0.29
C LEU A 284 22.45 4.02 -0.57
N PRO A 285 23.35 3.77 -1.54
CA PRO A 285 23.71 4.78 -2.54
C PRO A 285 22.52 5.02 -3.50
N PRO A 286 22.43 6.20 -4.13
CA PRO A 286 21.33 6.53 -5.05
C PRO A 286 21.12 5.51 -6.19
N SER A 287 22.18 4.82 -6.61
CA SER A 287 22.12 3.79 -7.66
C SER A 287 21.47 2.47 -7.21
N ARG A 288 21.33 2.23 -5.90
CA ARG A 288 20.84 0.96 -5.34
C ARG A 288 19.54 1.05 -4.56
N VAL A 289 18.90 2.21 -4.45
CA VAL A 289 17.64 2.38 -3.69
C VAL A 289 16.46 1.57 -4.25
N GLY A 290 16.49 1.21 -5.54
CA GLY A 290 15.43 0.47 -6.22
C GLY A 290 14.14 1.29 -6.38
N ILE A 291 13.12 0.72 -7.04
CA ILE A 291 11.87 1.43 -7.33
C ILE A 291 11.10 1.82 -6.06
N PHE A 292 11.19 1.02 -5.00
CA PHE A 292 10.45 1.21 -3.76
C PHE A 292 11.25 1.90 -2.65
N GLY A 293 12.51 2.28 -2.91
CA GLY A 293 13.36 2.98 -1.95
C GLY A 293 13.93 2.10 -0.83
N THR A 294 13.69 0.79 -0.87
CA THR A 294 14.12 -0.20 0.14
C THR A 294 15.30 -1.06 -0.30
N GLY A 295 15.95 -0.72 -1.41
CA GLY A 295 17.01 -1.54 -2.00
C GLY A 295 16.49 -2.72 -2.81
N THR A 296 17.40 -3.59 -3.23
CA THR A 296 17.07 -4.80 -3.99
C THR A 296 16.93 -6.01 -3.07
N PRO A 297 16.07 -7.00 -3.39
CA PRO A 297 16.00 -8.25 -2.61
C PRO A 297 17.34 -8.98 -2.50
N LEU A 298 18.24 -8.75 -3.47
CA LEU A 298 19.60 -9.29 -3.48
C LEU A 298 20.47 -8.78 -2.31
N ASP A 299 20.14 -7.60 -1.75
CA ASP A 299 20.83 -7.05 -0.60
C ASP A 299 20.46 -7.79 0.72
N MET A 300 19.38 -8.59 0.71
CA MET A 300 19.02 -9.46 1.84
C MET A 300 19.74 -10.81 1.77
N THR A 301 21.05 -10.80 2.00
CA THR A 301 21.86 -12.03 2.07
C THR A 301 21.40 -12.94 3.22
N SER A 302 21.80 -14.21 3.18
CA SER A 302 21.53 -15.15 4.28
C SER A 302 22.09 -14.67 5.62
N GLU A 303 23.23 -13.98 5.61
CA GLU A 303 23.86 -13.39 6.80
C GLU A 303 23.01 -12.26 7.39
N VAL A 304 22.54 -11.32 6.56
CA VAL A 304 21.64 -10.24 7.00
C VAL A 304 20.35 -10.82 7.58
N ARG A 305 19.80 -11.88 6.97
CA ARG A 305 18.61 -12.58 7.51
C ARG A 305 18.89 -13.24 8.86
N ARG A 306 20.05 -13.87 9.03
CA ARG A 306 20.47 -14.45 10.33
C ARG A 306 20.63 -13.37 11.39
N ALA A 307 21.36 -12.30 11.09
CA ALA A 307 21.56 -11.18 12.01
C ALA A 307 20.22 -10.51 12.39
N GLY A 308 19.32 -10.32 11.44
CA GLY A 308 17.96 -9.85 11.70
C GLY A 308 17.16 -10.79 12.60
N SER A 309 17.29 -12.10 12.42
CA SER A 309 16.63 -13.09 13.29
C SER A 309 17.21 -13.09 14.71
N GLU A 310 18.50 -12.81 14.88
CA GLU A 310 19.14 -12.68 16.19
C GLU A 310 18.67 -11.44 16.93
N ILE A 311 18.60 -10.30 16.25
CA ILE A 311 18.00 -9.07 16.80
C ILE A 311 16.55 -9.32 17.18
N GLU A 312 15.78 -9.99 16.30
CA GLU A 312 14.38 -10.30 16.56
C GLU A 312 14.19 -11.15 17.82
N LYS A 313 15.06 -12.15 18.03
CA LYS A 313 15.06 -12.99 19.24
C LYS A 313 15.34 -12.17 20.50
N ARG A 314 16.28 -11.22 20.46
CA ARG A 314 16.57 -10.34 21.61
C ARG A 314 15.33 -9.57 22.05
N TRP A 315 14.60 -9.00 21.10
CA TRP A 315 13.37 -8.25 21.38
C TRP A 315 12.18 -9.12 21.81
N SER A 316 12.20 -10.42 21.52
CA SER A 316 11.15 -11.35 21.95
C SER A 316 11.32 -11.80 23.40
N ASN A 317 12.48 -11.60 24.02
CA ASN A 317 12.74 -11.96 25.42
C ASN A 317 12.38 -10.82 26.40
N THR A 318 12.02 -9.65 25.88
CA THR A 318 11.63 -8.47 26.66
C THR A 318 10.11 -8.50 26.92
N PRO A 319 9.61 -8.04 28.09
CA PRO A 319 8.17 -8.02 28.38
C PRO A 319 7.35 -7.35 27.27
N VAL A 320 6.25 -8.01 26.92
CA VAL A 320 5.39 -7.66 25.79
C VAL A 320 4.67 -6.32 26.03
N TYR A 321 4.67 -5.45 25.02
CA TYR A 321 3.79 -4.29 25.00
C TYR A 321 2.33 -4.72 24.85
N ALA A 322 1.54 -4.51 25.90
CA ALA A 322 0.08 -4.48 25.78
C ALA A 322 -0.31 -3.03 25.43
N PRO A 323 -0.91 -2.77 24.24
CA PRO A 323 -1.56 -1.49 24.03
C PRO A 323 -2.61 -1.31 25.12
N THR A 324 -2.64 -0.16 25.77
CA THR A 324 -3.74 0.19 26.66
C THR A 324 -5.04 0.12 25.86
N ASP A 325 -6.02 -0.63 26.34
CA ASP A 325 -7.41 -0.49 25.88
C ASP A 325 -7.87 0.85 26.47
N ASP A 326 -7.43 1.94 25.86
CA ASP A 326 -7.93 3.27 26.15
C ASP A 326 -9.42 3.20 25.80
N GLY A 327 -10.23 2.95 26.83
CA GLY A 327 -11.60 2.47 26.70
C GLY A 327 -12.42 3.45 25.90
N ASP A 328 -12.94 3.02 24.74
CA ASP A 328 -13.85 3.75 23.85
C ASP A 328 -13.51 5.24 23.53
N ASP A 329 -12.37 5.75 24.01
CA ASP A 329 -11.94 7.13 23.87
C ASP A 329 -11.21 7.32 22.56
N GLU A 330 -11.57 8.45 21.98
CA GLU A 330 -11.36 8.80 20.61
C GLU A 330 -9.86 8.82 20.27
N ALA A 331 -9.43 7.94 19.35
CA ALA A 331 -8.11 8.07 18.71
C ALA A 331 -7.92 9.54 18.30
N PRO A 332 -6.86 10.23 18.74
CA PRO A 332 -6.79 11.68 18.70
C PRO A 332 -7.03 12.19 17.28
N VAL A 333 -8.12 12.94 17.12
CA VAL A 333 -8.28 13.85 15.99
C VAL A 333 -7.40 15.05 16.30
N PRO A 334 -6.46 15.47 15.44
CA PRO A 334 -5.84 16.77 15.62
C PRO A 334 -6.92 17.85 15.47
N PRO A 335 -7.09 18.77 16.44
CA PRO A 335 -7.81 20.00 16.16
C PRO A 335 -7.08 20.71 15.02
N GLY A 336 -7.84 21.27 14.10
CA GLY A 336 -7.29 22.27 13.21
C GLY A 336 -6.69 23.40 14.04
N GLY A 337 -5.46 23.80 13.71
CA GLY A 337 -4.84 25.02 14.24
C GLY A 337 -4.00 24.83 15.50
N PHE A 338 -2.73 25.18 15.37
CA PHE A 338 -1.84 25.80 16.35
C PHE A 338 -2.01 25.44 17.84
N ALA A 339 -1.02 24.73 18.40
CA ALA A 339 -0.34 25.12 19.64
C ALA A 339 0.94 24.28 19.84
N ALA A 340 2.05 24.95 20.16
CA ALA A 340 3.31 24.36 20.62
C ALA A 340 3.33 24.35 22.18
N PRO A 341 4.40 23.86 22.86
CA PRO A 341 4.32 22.75 23.79
C PRO A 341 4.33 23.16 25.27
N GLY A 342 3.73 22.31 26.13
CA GLY A 342 3.86 22.36 27.59
C GLY A 342 4.32 20.99 28.12
N GLY A 343 5.32 20.99 28.99
CA GLY A 343 6.06 19.80 29.43
C GLY A 343 5.50 19.04 30.64
N PHE A 344 6.41 18.21 31.21
CA PHE A 344 6.37 17.35 32.41
C PHE A 344 5.92 15.89 32.21
N PRO A 345 6.33 14.92 33.08
CA PRO A 345 7.51 14.84 33.95
C PRO A 345 8.40 13.59 33.66
N THR A 346 9.64 13.64 34.14
CA THR A 346 10.62 12.55 34.13
C THR A 346 10.36 11.54 35.24
N SER A 347 10.29 10.25 34.90
CA SER A 347 10.45 9.15 35.88
C SER A 347 11.13 7.92 35.25
N GLY A 348 12.27 7.54 35.84
CA GLY A 348 12.61 6.12 36.06
C GLY A 348 13.37 5.35 34.97
N GLY A 349 14.69 5.61 34.85
CA GLY A 349 15.70 4.56 34.84
C GLY A 349 15.71 3.50 33.72
N TYR A 350 16.12 3.88 32.51
CA TYR A 350 17.03 3.06 31.69
C TYR A 350 17.79 4.01 30.75
N ALA A 351 19.09 4.21 31.01
CA ALA A 351 19.95 4.94 30.09
C ALA A 351 20.34 3.98 28.96
N PRO A 352 20.03 4.26 27.68
CA PRO A 352 20.56 3.45 26.59
C PRO A 352 22.10 3.53 26.60
N PRO A 353 22.82 2.45 26.24
CA PRO A 353 24.26 2.53 26.08
C PRO A 353 24.60 3.65 25.08
N PRO A 354 25.71 4.39 25.27
CA PRO A 354 26.08 5.45 24.35
C PRO A 354 26.24 4.83 22.95
N LEU A 355 25.42 5.33 22.01
CA LEU A 355 25.61 5.02 20.60
C LEU A 355 27.06 5.38 20.24
N PRO A 356 27.79 4.54 19.47
CA PRO A 356 29.01 4.99 18.85
C PRO A 356 28.65 6.24 18.04
N GLN A 357 29.20 7.39 18.41
CA GLN A 357 29.13 8.57 17.56
C GLN A 357 29.73 8.15 16.23
N ALA A 358 28.88 7.99 15.21
CA ALA A 358 29.36 7.99 13.85
C ALA A 358 30.04 9.35 13.67
N SER A 359 31.37 9.34 13.71
CA SER A 359 32.20 10.48 13.36
C SER A 359 31.90 10.82 11.90
N TYR A 360 30.94 11.70 11.69
CA TYR A 360 30.77 12.36 10.41
C TYR A 360 32.06 13.14 10.13
N PRO A 361 32.62 13.08 8.92
CA PRO A 361 33.62 14.06 8.54
C PRO A 361 33.00 15.46 8.68
N PRO A 362 33.76 16.46 9.15
CA PRO A 362 33.23 17.82 9.31
C PRO A 362 32.65 18.29 7.99
N GLN A 363 31.38 18.72 8.03
CA GLN A 363 30.75 19.36 6.89
C GLN A 363 31.58 20.59 6.53
N ALA A 364 32.11 20.63 5.30
CA ALA A 364 32.78 21.81 4.79
C ALA A 364 31.81 23.01 4.88
N PRO A 365 32.26 24.20 5.33
CA PRO A 365 31.40 25.37 5.37
C PRO A 365 30.85 25.65 3.98
N TYR A 366 29.53 25.84 3.91
CA TYR A 366 28.83 26.23 2.70
C TYR A 366 29.36 27.60 2.23
N GLN A 367 30.29 27.62 1.28
CA GLN A 367 30.68 28.86 0.61
C GLN A 367 29.56 29.23 -0.35
N GLY A 368 28.82 30.28 0.00
CA GLY A 368 27.76 30.83 -0.84
C GLY A 368 28.31 31.23 -2.21
N HIS A 369 27.74 30.69 -3.27
CA HIS A 369 27.93 31.25 -4.60
C HIS A 369 27.22 32.61 -4.68
N PRO A 370 27.85 33.64 -5.28
CA PRO A 370 27.18 34.91 -5.51
C PRO A 370 26.02 34.74 -6.51
N PRO A 371 24.94 35.52 -6.38
CA PRO A 371 23.80 35.43 -7.30
C PRO A 371 24.22 35.83 -8.71
N ALA A 372 23.90 34.97 -9.69
CA ALA A 372 24.07 35.30 -11.10
C ALA A 372 23.12 36.44 -11.50
N PRO A 373 23.56 37.39 -12.36
CA PRO A 373 22.75 38.53 -12.75
C PRO A 373 21.57 38.12 -13.64
N HIS A 374 20.45 38.81 -13.44
CA HIS A 374 19.23 38.68 -14.22
C HIS A 374 19.46 38.93 -15.72
N GLY A 375 19.07 37.97 -16.57
CA GLY A 375 18.71 38.20 -17.97
C GLY A 375 19.52 37.43 -19.00
N ALA A 376 19.01 36.28 -19.47
CA ALA A 376 19.16 35.77 -20.84
C ALA A 376 18.19 34.59 -21.09
N PRO A 377 17.72 34.36 -22.34
CA PRO A 377 16.55 33.54 -22.64
C PRO A 377 16.86 32.05 -22.84
N TYR A 378 15.83 31.22 -22.69
CA TYR A 378 15.81 29.77 -22.86
C TYR A 378 16.43 29.31 -24.19
N GLY A 379 17.45 28.45 -24.12
CA GLY A 379 17.96 27.62 -25.22
C GLY A 379 17.95 26.14 -24.83
N GLU A 380 17.53 25.28 -25.76
CA GLU A 380 17.42 23.82 -25.62
C GLU A 380 18.69 23.13 -25.09
N PRO A 381 18.57 22.02 -24.33
CA PRO A 381 19.71 21.19 -23.99
C PRO A 381 20.10 20.26 -25.15
N ALA A 382 21.36 20.36 -25.58
CA ALA A 382 22.00 19.46 -26.54
C ALA A 382 22.14 18.02 -25.99
N PRO A 383 22.12 16.98 -26.86
CA PRO A 383 22.30 15.59 -26.45
C PRO A 383 23.77 15.25 -26.10
N PRO A 384 24.02 14.20 -25.28
CA PRO A 384 25.35 13.89 -24.77
C PRO A 384 26.29 13.28 -25.83
N PRO A 385 27.62 13.46 -25.70
CA PRO A 385 28.59 13.01 -26.69
C PRO A 385 28.87 11.50 -26.58
N TYR A 386 28.87 10.83 -27.74
CA TYR A 386 29.43 9.50 -27.92
C TYR A 386 30.96 9.57 -27.99
N SER A 387 31.65 8.79 -27.17
CA SER A 387 33.09 8.55 -27.26
C SER A 387 33.40 7.61 -28.42
N ALA A 388 33.99 8.15 -29.49
CA ALA A 388 34.59 7.38 -30.57
C ALA A 388 36.00 6.92 -30.17
N VAL A 389 36.23 5.61 -30.19
CA VAL A 389 37.57 5.01 -30.29
C VAL A 389 37.90 4.90 -31.77
N ALA A 390 39.00 5.54 -32.17
CA ALA A 390 39.54 5.53 -33.52
C ALA A 390 40.23 4.19 -33.84
N GLY A 391 40.21 3.79 -35.11
CA GLY A 391 41.16 2.79 -35.61
C GLY A 391 40.76 1.99 -36.85
N ALA A 392 40.71 2.68 -38.01
CA ALA A 392 41.17 2.25 -39.35
C ALA A 392 40.88 0.82 -39.89
N GLY A 393 40.35 0.79 -41.12
CA GLY A 393 40.55 -0.32 -42.04
C GLY A 393 39.38 -0.59 -42.99
N ALA A 394 39.32 0.17 -44.09
CA ALA A 394 38.42 -0.09 -45.22
C ALA A 394 38.78 -1.41 -45.95
N VAL A 395 37.80 -2.05 -46.61
CA VAL A 395 37.83 -2.44 -48.04
C VAL A 395 36.63 -3.36 -48.39
N ALA A 396 35.89 -2.92 -49.41
CA ALA A 396 35.13 -3.63 -50.46
C ALA A 396 34.23 -4.86 -50.15
N GLY A 397 32.94 -4.69 -50.51
CA GLY A 397 32.35 -5.45 -51.63
C GLY A 397 31.59 -6.75 -51.33
N PRO A 398 30.57 -7.10 -52.14
CA PRO A 398 29.45 -7.96 -51.74
C PRO A 398 29.54 -9.39 -52.30
N SER A 399 28.92 -10.39 -51.65
CA SER A 399 28.34 -11.53 -52.38
C SER A 399 27.48 -12.45 -51.51
N GLN A 400 26.72 -13.25 -52.25
CA GLN A 400 25.60 -14.14 -51.97
C GLN A 400 25.91 -15.40 -51.13
N ASP A 401 24.80 -16.08 -50.83
CA ASP A 401 24.64 -17.53 -50.72
C ASP A 401 25.08 -18.26 -49.43
N GLY A 402 24.23 -19.21 -49.05
CA GLY A 402 24.69 -20.39 -48.32
C GLY A 402 23.81 -20.83 -47.16
N ALA A 403 22.72 -21.52 -47.49
CA ALA A 403 22.00 -22.39 -46.56
C ALA A 403 22.94 -23.36 -45.81
N ARG A 404 22.70 -23.61 -44.51
CA ARG A 404 22.73 -24.97 -43.93
C ARG A 404 22.18 -25.05 -42.50
N ARG A 405 21.28 -26.02 -42.35
CA ARG A 405 20.70 -26.64 -41.15
C ARG A 405 21.73 -26.94 -40.04
N ARG A 406 21.31 -26.83 -38.77
CA ARG A 406 21.51 -27.88 -37.73
C ARG A 406 20.38 -27.88 -36.69
N LEU A 407 19.82 -29.06 -36.47
CA LEU A 407 18.86 -29.43 -35.41
C LEU A 407 19.54 -29.53 -34.04
N PRO A 408 18.78 -29.43 -32.92
CA PRO A 408 19.30 -29.65 -31.56
C PRO A 408 19.43 -31.14 -31.19
N PRO A 409 20.32 -31.50 -30.25
CA PRO A 409 20.57 -32.90 -29.86
C PRO A 409 19.54 -33.44 -28.85
N GLN A 410 19.19 -34.73 -29.00
CA GLN A 410 18.30 -35.51 -28.13
C GLN A 410 19.01 -36.01 -26.86
N LEU A 411 18.26 -36.12 -25.75
CA LEU A 411 18.66 -36.76 -24.49
C LEU A 411 18.55 -38.31 -24.57
N PRO A 412 19.41 -39.06 -23.83
CA PRO A 412 19.32 -40.52 -23.73
C PRO A 412 18.33 -41.02 -22.65
N PRO A 413 17.87 -42.29 -22.75
CA PRO A 413 16.75 -42.82 -21.96
C PRO A 413 17.13 -43.45 -20.60
N ARG A 414 16.15 -43.48 -19.69
CA ARG A 414 16.14 -44.23 -18.42
C ARG A 414 15.95 -45.73 -18.66
N PRO A 415 16.59 -46.62 -17.87
CA PRO A 415 16.18 -48.01 -17.77
C PRO A 415 15.28 -48.25 -16.55
N ASP A 416 14.16 -48.92 -16.81
CA ASP A 416 13.35 -49.61 -15.81
C ASP A 416 13.98 -50.96 -15.47
N SER A 417 13.90 -51.39 -14.22
CA SER A 417 13.66 -52.82 -13.91
C SER A 417 13.03 -52.99 -12.54
N LYS A 418 12.00 -53.83 -12.52
CA LYS A 418 11.29 -54.34 -11.35
C LYS A 418 12.16 -55.39 -10.65
N ALA A 419 12.04 -55.50 -9.32
CA ALA A 419 11.44 -56.65 -8.62
C ALA A 419 12.09 -56.96 -7.26
N SER A 420 11.17 -57.19 -6.30
CA SER A 420 11.20 -58.23 -5.27
C SER A 420 11.92 -58.00 -3.93
N ALA A 421 11.14 -58.30 -2.87
CA ALA A 421 11.51 -58.99 -1.62
C ALA A 421 12.45 -58.25 -0.65
N ASP A 422 12.39 -58.36 0.66
CA ASP A 422 11.48 -58.89 1.68
C ASP A 422 12.15 -58.50 3.04
N SER A 423 11.52 -58.81 4.16
CA SER A 423 12.14 -58.93 5.50
C SER A 423 12.19 -57.71 6.45
N LYS A 424 11.17 -57.71 7.33
CA LYS A 424 11.25 -57.70 8.81
C LYS A 424 12.64 -57.63 9.48
N TYR A 425 12.76 -56.74 10.48
CA TYR A 425 13.40 -56.85 11.83
C TYR A 425 12.98 -55.55 12.56
N LYS A 426 12.22 -55.43 13.67
CA LYS A 426 12.16 -56.00 15.04
C LYS A 426 13.47 -55.97 15.86
N GLY A 427 13.46 -55.12 16.91
CA GLY A 427 14.35 -55.11 18.09
C GLY A 427 15.69 -54.39 17.87
N GLN A 428 16.20 -53.52 18.75
CA GLN A 428 15.99 -53.27 20.18
C GLN A 428 15.94 -51.76 20.47
#